data_AF-A0A1L8QR83-F1
#
_entry.id   AF-A0A1L8QR83-F1
#
_cell.length_a   1.000
_cell.length_b   1.000
_cell.length_c   1.000
_cell.angle_alpha   90.00
_cell.angle_beta   90.00
_cell.angle_gamma   90.00
#
_symmetry.space_group_name_H-M   'P 1'
#
loop_
_entity.id
_entity.type
_entity.pdbx_description
1 polymer ?
#
loop_
_entity_poly.entity_id
_entity_poly.type
_entity_poly.pdbx_seq_one_letter_code
_entity_poly.pdbx_strand_id
1 'polypeptide(L)'
;MQAITNKEDPYIQSLRADTRRGVQKLVVQFDKKWEKFVQLQEKYEEMLAFEKSAYLQGYQAIAGIDEVGRGPLAGPVVSAAVILPKDCIILGLNDSKQLSAQKREALVIEIKQKALAIGIGVVEAPEIDQINIYQASKKAMVEAVDALEMVPDFLLIDAMQLPIALPQEKIIKGDARSVSIAAASIIAKVYRDELMATYDQLYPGYGFANNAGYGTKEHLLGLEKHGITPIHRLSFSPVSAML
;
A
#
# COMPACT_ATOMS: atom_id res chain seq x y z
N MET A 1 -22.61 -20.50 14.64
CA MET A 1 -21.36 -21.15 15.11
C MET A 1 -20.62 -20.13 15.96
N GLN A 2 -20.28 -20.46 17.21
CA GLN A 2 -19.43 -19.59 18.05
C GLN A 2 -18.09 -19.37 17.35
N ALA A 3 -17.61 -18.12 17.31
CA ALA A 3 -16.26 -17.83 16.88
C ALA A 3 -15.29 -18.39 17.93
N ILE A 4 -14.48 -19.37 17.54
CA ILE A 4 -13.47 -19.95 18.42
C ILE A 4 -12.35 -18.92 18.57
N THR A 5 -12.28 -18.28 19.73
CA THR A 5 -11.30 -17.23 20.04
C THR A 5 -10.10 -17.75 20.85
N ASN A 6 -10.00 -19.07 21.05
CA ASN A 6 -8.93 -19.68 21.83
C ASN A 6 -8.52 -21.02 21.20
N LYS A 7 -7.21 -21.27 21.07
CA LYS A 7 -6.66 -22.57 20.65
C LYS A 7 -7.03 -23.71 21.61
N GLU A 8 -7.17 -23.36 22.89
CA GLU A 8 -7.52 -24.25 24.00
C GLU A 8 -9.04 -24.34 24.23
N ASP A 9 -9.86 -23.90 23.26
CA ASP A 9 -11.32 -24.05 23.35
C ASP A 9 -11.69 -25.52 23.62
N PRO A 10 -12.51 -25.81 24.65
CA PRO A 10 -12.89 -27.18 25.01
C PRO A 10 -13.49 -27.99 23.86
N TYR A 11 -14.20 -27.32 22.94
CA TYR A 11 -14.75 -27.96 21.75
C TYR A 11 -13.62 -28.38 20.79
N ILE A 12 -12.64 -27.51 20.54
CA ILE A 12 -11.45 -27.88 19.75
C ILE A 12 -10.68 -29.03 20.42
N GLN A 13 -10.51 -28.99 21.74
CA GLN A 13 -9.87 -30.08 22.48
C GLN A 13 -10.61 -31.41 22.32
N SER A 14 -11.95 -31.39 22.34
CA SER A 14 -12.75 -32.60 22.09
C SER A 14 -12.54 -33.16 20.67
N LEU A 15 -12.38 -32.30 19.66
CA LEU A 15 -12.13 -32.70 18.28
C LEU A 15 -10.71 -33.26 18.08
N ARG A 16 -9.74 -32.86 18.90
CA ARG A 16 -8.38 -33.44 18.87
C ARG A 16 -8.36 -34.92 19.26
N ALA A 17 -9.27 -35.33 20.15
CA ALA A 17 -9.43 -36.72 20.57
C ALA A 17 -10.19 -37.59 19.54
N ASP A 18 -10.84 -36.98 18.54
CA ASP A 18 -11.67 -37.68 17.56
C ASP A 18 -10.83 -38.38 16.48
N THR A 19 -10.88 -39.70 16.40
CA THR A 19 -9.99 -40.48 15.50
C THR A 19 -10.37 -40.43 14.01
N ARG A 20 -11.51 -39.84 13.64
CA ARG A 20 -11.95 -39.79 12.24
C ARG A 20 -10.98 -38.95 11.42
N ARG A 21 -10.45 -39.53 10.33
CA ARG A 21 -9.46 -38.88 9.43
C ARG A 21 -9.89 -37.49 8.96
N GLY A 22 -11.18 -37.29 8.68
CA GLY A 22 -11.73 -35.99 8.28
C GLY A 22 -11.63 -34.94 9.38
N VAL A 23 -11.91 -35.32 10.62
CA VAL A 23 -11.81 -34.43 11.79
C VAL A 23 -10.35 -34.08 12.07
N GLN A 24 -9.46 -35.08 12.10
CA GLN A 24 -8.02 -34.88 12.26
C GLN A 24 -7.43 -33.93 11.20
N LYS A 25 -7.87 -34.07 9.93
CA LYS A 25 -7.46 -33.14 8.86
C LYS A 25 -7.93 -31.70 9.12
N LEU A 26 -9.15 -31.51 9.61
CA LEU A 26 -9.70 -30.19 9.95
C LEU A 26 -8.97 -29.57 11.16
N VAL A 27 -8.63 -30.37 12.17
CA VAL A 27 -7.83 -29.93 13.33
C VAL A 27 -6.46 -29.41 12.88
N VAL A 28 -5.75 -30.14 12.02
CA VAL A 28 -4.45 -29.69 11.48
C VAL A 28 -4.59 -28.39 10.67
N GLN A 29 -5.65 -28.25 9.89
CA GLN A 29 -5.92 -27.01 9.14
C GLN A 29 -6.25 -25.84 10.07
N PHE A 30 -7.00 -26.09 11.15
CA PHE A 30 -7.29 -25.12 12.18
C PHE A 30 -6.00 -24.65 12.87
N ASP A 31 -5.13 -25.57 13.29
CA ASP A 31 -3.86 -25.23 13.95
C ASP A 31 -2.97 -24.34 13.09
N LYS A 32 -2.82 -24.67 11.80
CA LYS A 32 -2.05 -23.85 10.85
C LYS A 32 -2.66 -22.45 10.66
N LYS A 33 -3.99 -22.36 10.61
CA LYS A 33 -4.69 -21.07 10.52
C LYS A 33 -4.51 -20.26 11.79
N TRP A 34 -4.54 -20.91 12.95
CA TRP A 34 -4.34 -20.30 14.25
C TRP A 34 -2.92 -19.75 14.40
N GLU A 35 -1.90 -20.55 14.08
CA GLU A 35 -0.49 -20.11 14.11
C GLU A 35 -0.28 -18.90 13.22
N LYS A 36 -0.82 -18.93 12.00
CA LYS A 36 -0.76 -17.78 11.10
C LYS A 36 -1.49 -16.55 11.64
N PHE A 37 -2.63 -16.73 12.30
CA PHE A 37 -3.37 -15.63 12.93
C PHE A 37 -2.54 -14.98 14.05
N VAL A 38 -1.93 -15.78 14.93
CA VAL A 38 -1.06 -15.28 16.00
C VAL A 38 0.14 -14.52 15.41
N GLN A 39 0.82 -15.07 14.40
CA GLN A 39 1.93 -14.38 13.73
C GLN A 39 1.53 -13.05 13.12
N LEU A 40 0.34 -12.97 12.50
CA LEU A 40 -0.17 -11.71 11.96
C LEU A 40 -0.47 -10.70 13.06
N GLN A 41 -0.98 -11.15 14.21
CA GLN A 41 -1.27 -10.29 15.35
C GLN A 41 0.02 -9.75 16.00
N GLU A 42 1.02 -10.61 16.21
CA GLU A 42 2.34 -10.21 16.71
C GLU A 42 3.00 -9.20 15.76
N LYS A 43 2.99 -9.47 14.46
CA LYS A 43 3.54 -8.56 13.46
C LYS A 43 2.81 -7.21 13.43
N TYR A 44 1.49 -7.21 13.55
CA TYR A 44 0.70 -5.98 13.61
C TYR A 44 1.06 -5.14 14.84
N GLU A 45 1.20 -5.79 15.99
CA GLU A 45 1.58 -5.15 17.26
C GLU A 45 2.98 -4.54 17.20
N GLU A 46 3.94 -5.22 16.56
CA GLU A 46 5.27 -4.69 16.29
C GLU A 46 5.23 -3.45 15.38
N MET A 47 4.41 -3.48 14.33
CA MET A 47 4.27 -2.38 13.38
C MET A 47 3.53 -1.16 13.95
N LEU A 48 2.87 -1.28 15.11
CA LEU A 48 2.22 -0.16 15.79
C LEU A 48 3.19 0.72 16.60
N ALA A 49 4.49 0.40 16.62
CA ALA A 49 5.46 1.06 17.48
C ALA A 49 5.49 2.59 17.29
N PHE A 50 5.39 3.07 16.05
CA PHE A 50 5.43 4.50 15.73
C PHE A 50 4.13 5.21 16.09
N GLU A 51 3.00 4.59 15.77
CA GLU A 51 1.67 5.08 16.13
C GLU A 51 1.54 5.20 17.64
N LYS A 52 1.97 4.18 18.39
CA LYS A 52 1.98 4.21 19.86
C LYS A 52 2.88 5.30 20.42
N SER A 53 4.06 5.50 19.84
CA SER A 53 4.95 6.60 20.22
C SER A 53 4.29 7.95 20.03
N ALA A 54 3.62 8.18 18.90
CA ALA A 54 2.89 9.42 18.63
C ALA A 54 1.68 9.59 19.58
N TYR A 55 0.91 8.53 19.84
CA TYR A 55 -0.18 8.59 20.83
C TYR A 55 0.31 8.94 22.24
N LEU A 56 1.48 8.43 22.66
CA LEU A 56 2.09 8.77 23.95
C LEU A 56 2.55 10.23 24.02
N GLN A 57 2.87 10.84 22.88
CA GLN A 57 3.20 12.26 22.77
C GLN A 57 1.95 13.16 22.73
N GLY A 58 0.74 12.58 22.69
CA GLY A 58 -0.53 13.30 22.76
C GLY A 58 -1.25 13.48 21.43
N TYR A 59 -0.63 13.11 20.31
CA TYR A 59 -1.25 13.13 18.98
C TYR A 59 -2.42 12.13 18.91
N GLN A 60 -3.45 12.41 18.12
CA GLN A 60 -4.67 11.59 18.01
C GLN A 60 -5.00 11.20 16.56
N ALA A 61 -4.69 12.05 15.59
CA ALA A 61 -5.01 11.86 14.18
C ALA A 61 -3.71 11.66 13.38
N ILE A 62 -3.21 10.43 13.39
CA ILE A 62 -1.94 10.05 12.76
C ILE A 62 -2.20 9.64 11.31
N ALA A 63 -1.61 10.35 10.36
CA ALA A 63 -1.63 9.98 8.94
C ALA A 63 -0.36 9.22 8.55
N GLY A 64 -0.52 8.00 8.03
CA GLY A 64 0.56 7.31 7.31
C GLY A 64 0.57 7.70 5.85
N ILE A 65 1.76 7.91 5.28
CA ILE A 65 1.94 8.41 3.92
C ILE A 65 3.00 7.57 3.19
N ASP A 66 2.68 7.15 1.98
CA ASP A 66 3.60 6.43 1.09
C ASP A 66 3.33 6.73 -0.39
N GLU A 67 4.31 6.49 -1.26
CA GLU A 67 4.22 6.70 -2.70
C GLU A 67 4.56 5.45 -3.53
N VAL A 68 3.94 5.37 -4.72
CA VAL A 68 4.24 4.34 -5.72
C VAL A 68 4.44 4.97 -7.10
N GLY A 69 5.18 4.27 -7.96
CA GLY A 69 5.37 4.71 -9.34
C GLY A 69 6.56 5.63 -9.55
N ARG A 70 7.60 5.60 -8.72
CA ARG A 70 8.82 6.39 -8.96
C ARG A 70 9.68 5.90 -10.11
N GLY A 71 9.85 4.59 -10.24
CA GLY A 71 10.71 3.97 -11.27
C GLY A 71 10.13 3.76 -12.68
N PRO A 72 8.81 3.64 -12.90
CA PRO A 72 8.22 3.47 -14.23
C PRO A 72 8.63 4.54 -15.25
N LEU A 73 8.68 4.13 -16.52
CA LEU A 73 8.89 5.00 -17.67
C LEU A 73 7.61 5.73 -18.09
N ALA A 74 6.45 5.23 -17.67
CA ALA A 74 5.14 5.78 -18.01
C ALA A 74 4.18 5.80 -16.81
N GLY A 75 3.20 6.69 -16.88
CA GLY A 75 2.16 6.93 -15.90
C GLY A 75 2.60 7.87 -14.76
N PRO A 76 1.66 8.22 -13.87
CA PRO A 76 1.90 9.14 -12.77
C PRO A 76 2.72 8.51 -11.65
N VAL A 77 3.20 9.36 -10.75
CA VAL A 77 3.51 8.99 -9.37
C VAL A 77 2.25 9.22 -8.53
N VAL A 78 1.89 8.24 -7.71
CA VAL A 78 0.68 8.26 -6.87
C VAL A 78 1.11 8.14 -5.42
N SER A 79 0.55 8.96 -4.56
CA SER A 79 0.68 8.83 -3.11
C SER A 79 -0.68 8.70 -2.46
N ALA A 80 -0.73 8.05 -1.30
CA ALA A 80 -1.89 8.03 -0.44
C ALA A 80 -1.51 8.50 0.96
N ALA A 81 -2.46 9.13 1.64
CA ALA A 81 -2.42 9.41 3.06
C ALA A 81 -3.59 8.68 3.72
N VAL A 82 -3.35 7.97 4.82
CA VAL A 82 -4.39 7.18 5.51
C VAL A 82 -4.34 7.46 7.00
N ILE A 83 -5.49 7.82 7.57
CA ILE A 83 -5.70 7.93 9.02
C ILE A 83 -6.53 6.73 9.47
N LEU A 84 -5.96 5.91 10.36
CA LEU A 84 -6.67 4.78 10.97
C LEU A 84 -7.16 5.15 12.38
N PRO A 85 -8.31 4.60 12.84
CA PRO A 85 -8.71 4.72 14.23
C PRO A 85 -7.67 4.09 15.17
N LYS A 86 -7.48 4.67 16.36
CA LYS A 86 -6.47 4.23 17.34
C LYS A 86 -6.51 2.74 17.70
N ASP A 87 -7.71 2.21 17.89
CA ASP A 87 -7.93 0.81 18.28
C ASP A 87 -8.34 -0.08 17.09
N CYS A 88 -8.10 0.39 15.87
CA CYS A 88 -8.37 -0.36 14.65
C CYS A 88 -7.34 -1.50 14.50
N ILE A 89 -7.82 -2.68 14.12
CA ILE A 89 -6.97 -3.82 13.76
C ILE A 89 -7.29 -4.22 12.32
N ILE A 90 -6.26 -4.23 11.48
CA ILE A 90 -6.31 -4.71 10.08
C ILE A 90 -5.14 -5.69 9.90
N LEU A 91 -5.42 -6.98 10.11
CA LEU A 91 -4.36 -7.99 10.06
C LEU A 91 -3.89 -8.23 8.63
N GLY A 92 -2.57 -8.42 8.46
CA GLY A 92 -1.97 -8.67 7.15
C GLY A 92 -1.50 -7.43 6.40
N LEU A 93 -1.62 -6.23 6.99
CA LEU A 93 -0.87 -5.06 6.55
C LEU A 93 0.63 -5.36 6.59
N ASN A 94 1.31 -5.05 5.48
CA ASN A 94 2.75 -5.18 5.29
C ASN A 94 3.12 -4.42 4.00
N ASP A 95 4.41 -4.38 3.65
CA ASP A 95 4.89 -3.91 2.35
C ASP A 95 4.04 -4.46 1.21
N SER A 96 3.43 -3.54 0.44
CA SER A 96 2.50 -3.86 -0.64
C SER A 96 3.11 -4.80 -1.68
N LYS A 97 4.43 -4.79 -1.87
CA LYS A 97 5.16 -5.66 -2.82
C LYS A 97 5.26 -7.10 -2.33
N GLN A 98 5.16 -7.34 -1.02
CA GLN A 98 5.19 -8.68 -0.41
C GLN A 98 3.80 -9.35 -0.41
N LEU A 99 2.76 -8.62 -0.79
CA LEU A 99 1.38 -9.10 -0.86
C LEU A 99 1.03 -9.53 -2.29
N SER A 100 0.17 -10.54 -2.43
CA SER A 100 -0.44 -10.86 -3.72
C SER A 100 -1.51 -9.82 -4.08
N ALA A 101 -1.82 -9.66 -5.38
CA ALA A 101 -2.86 -8.73 -5.85
C ALA A 101 -4.20 -8.95 -5.12
N GLN A 102 -4.66 -10.20 -5.06
CA GLN A 102 -5.89 -10.58 -4.33
C GLN A 102 -5.88 -10.16 -2.85
N LYS A 103 -4.73 -10.27 -2.16
CA LYS A 103 -4.63 -9.84 -0.76
C LYS A 103 -4.66 -8.32 -0.64
N ARG A 104 -3.99 -7.60 -1.55
CA ARG A 104 -4.03 -6.12 -1.59
C ARG A 104 -5.45 -5.62 -1.80
N GLU A 105 -6.17 -6.17 -2.77
CA GLU A 105 -7.57 -5.79 -3.04
C GLU A 105 -8.47 -6.03 -1.82
N ALA A 106 -8.33 -7.17 -1.14
CA ALA A 106 -9.06 -7.45 0.09
C ALA A 106 -8.73 -6.45 1.21
N LEU A 107 -7.44 -6.11 1.38
CA LEU A 107 -7.00 -5.11 2.36
C LEU A 107 -7.47 -3.71 2.01
N VAL A 108 -7.52 -3.32 0.73
CA VAL A 108 -8.08 -2.03 0.30
C VAL A 108 -9.53 -1.89 0.73
N ILE A 109 -10.34 -2.95 0.56
CA ILE A 109 -11.73 -2.95 1.03
C ILE A 109 -11.79 -2.73 2.54
N GLU A 110 -10.98 -3.46 3.30
CA GLU A 110 -10.94 -3.35 4.76
C GLU A 110 -10.44 -1.98 5.25
N ILE A 111 -9.40 -1.43 4.62
CA ILE A 111 -8.87 -0.09 4.90
C ILE A 111 -9.94 0.95 4.60
N LYS A 112 -10.58 0.93 3.43
CA LYS A 112 -11.64 1.89 3.06
C LYS A 112 -12.83 1.85 4.01
N GLN A 113 -13.14 0.68 4.57
CA GLN A 113 -14.25 0.55 5.54
C GLN A 113 -13.91 1.07 6.93
N LYS A 114 -12.64 0.99 7.35
CA LYS A 114 -12.22 1.26 8.73
C LYS A 114 -11.47 2.59 8.91
N ALA A 115 -10.83 3.10 7.86
CA ALA A 115 -10.07 4.34 7.92
C ALA A 115 -10.97 5.52 8.27
N LEU A 116 -10.45 6.46 9.06
CA LEU A 116 -11.12 7.72 9.37
C LEU A 116 -11.08 8.69 8.20
N ALA A 117 -9.98 8.67 7.44
CA ALA A 117 -9.83 9.44 6.22
C ALA A 117 -8.79 8.79 5.31
N ILE A 118 -8.97 8.96 4.00
CA ILE A 118 -8.04 8.55 2.95
C ILE A 118 -7.94 9.68 1.95
N GLY A 119 -6.73 10.16 1.70
CA GLY A 119 -6.43 11.12 0.65
C GLY A 119 -5.52 10.50 -0.40
N ILE A 120 -5.66 10.93 -1.66
CA ILE A 120 -4.87 10.45 -2.79
C ILE A 120 -4.33 11.65 -3.54
N GLY A 121 -3.02 11.66 -3.81
CA GLY A 121 -2.34 12.65 -4.63
C GLY A 121 -1.75 12.00 -5.87
N VAL A 122 -1.81 12.69 -7.01
CA VAL A 122 -1.44 12.15 -8.32
C VAL A 122 -0.71 13.23 -9.10
N VAL A 123 0.56 12.95 -9.43
CA VAL A 123 1.36 13.85 -10.28
C VAL A 123 1.67 13.14 -11.59
N GLU A 124 1.15 13.71 -12.67
CA GLU A 124 1.20 13.16 -14.03
C GLU A 124 2.59 13.28 -14.67
N ALA A 125 2.86 12.43 -15.67
CA ALA A 125 4.15 12.37 -16.36
C ALA A 125 4.68 13.74 -16.87
N PRO A 126 3.87 14.61 -17.50
CA PRO A 126 4.34 15.93 -17.94
C PRO A 126 4.84 16.82 -16.81
N GLU A 127 4.23 16.73 -15.63
CA GLU A 127 4.69 17.48 -14.46
C GLU A 127 5.94 16.84 -13.85
N ILE A 128 6.01 15.51 -13.79
CA ILE A 128 7.23 14.79 -13.37
C ILE A 128 8.44 15.26 -14.19
N ASP A 129 8.28 15.41 -15.50
CA ASP A 129 9.34 15.88 -16.39
C ASP A 129 9.78 17.32 -16.11
N GLN A 130 8.86 18.18 -15.64
CA GLN A 130 9.15 19.58 -15.30
C GLN A 130 9.87 19.74 -13.96
N ILE A 131 9.43 19.00 -12.93
CA ILE A 131 9.89 19.22 -11.55
C ILE A 131 10.80 18.13 -11.02
N ASN A 132 11.11 17.11 -11.83
CA ASN A 132 11.80 15.86 -11.49
C ASN A 132 11.02 14.92 -10.54
N ILE A 133 11.40 13.64 -10.55
CA ILE A 133 10.67 12.59 -9.81
C ILE A 133 10.70 12.76 -8.29
N TYR A 134 11.76 13.33 -7.74
CA TYR A 134 11.86 13.53 -6.29
C TYR A 134 10.86 14.60 -5.83
N GLN A 135 10.78 15.74 -6.53
CA GLN A 135 9.80 16.79 -6.19
C GLN A 135 8.38 16.37 -6.54
N ALA A 136 8.17 15.64 -7.64
CA ALA A 136 6.86 15.09 -7.98
C ALA A 136 6.34 14.11 -6.92
N SER A 137 7.22 13.27 -6.35
CA SER A 137 6.85 12.39 -5.24
C SER A 137 6.42 13.19 -4.00
N LYS A 138 7.20 14.21 -3.63
CA LYS A 138 6.82 15.12 -2.53
C LYS A 138 5.50 15.83 -2.79
N LYS A 139 5.29 16.32 -4.00
CA LYS A 139 4.06 17.01 -4.39
C LYS A 139 2.86 16.07 -4.29
N ALA A 140 2.97 14.84 -4.81
CA ALA A 140 1.92 13.83 -4.67
C ALA A 140 1.61 13.52 -3.21
N MET A 141 2.62 13.42 -2.34
CA MET A 141 2.41 13.22 -0.90
C MET A 141 1.70 14.41 -0.24
N VAL A 142 2.06 15.65 -0.60
CA VAL A 142 1.39 16.86 -0.10
C VAL A 142 -0.07 16.88 -0.56
N GLU A 143 -0.32 16.65 -1.85
CA GLU A 143 -1.69 16.55 -2.40
C GLU A 143 -2.50 15.44 -1.71
N ALA A 144 -1.88 14.30 -1.37
CA ALA A 144 -2.54 13.24 -0.64
C ALA A 144 -2.94 13.66 0.79
N VAL A 145 -2.11 14.45 1.48
CA VAL A 145 -2.45 15.01 2.80
C VAL A 145 -3.56 16.06 2.68
N ASP A 146 -3.47 16.96 1.70
CA ASP A 146 -4.47 18.01 1.46
C ASP A 146 -5.84 17.44 1.07
N ALA A 147 -5.87 16.25 0.47
CA ALA A 147 -7.09 15.54 0.09
C ALA A 147 -7.76 14.78 1.25
N LEU A 148 -7.17 14.74 2.45
CA LEU A 148 -7.81 14.10 3.60
C LEU A 148 -9.04 14.89 4.07
N GLU A 149 -10.17 14.22 4.23
CA GLU A 149 -11.39 14.82 4.81
C GLU A 149 -11.25 15.14 6.30
N MET A 150 -10.20 14.60 6.95
CA MET A 150 -9.85 14.84 8.34
C MET A 150 -8.43 15.40 8.42
N VAL A 151 -8.25 16.51 9.12
CA VAL A 151 -6.92 17.12 9.31
C VAL A 151 -6.10 16.26 10.28
N PRO A 152 -4.93 15.74 9.88
CA PRO A 152 -4.04 15.02 10.79
C PRO A 152 -3.31 15.98 11.73
N ASP A 153 -2.90 15.48 12.90
CA ASP A 153 -2.03 16.19 13.85
C ASP A 153 -0.60 15.62 13.92
N PHE A 154 -0.36 14.47 13.29
CA PHE A 154 0.97 13.86 13.14
C PHE A 154 1.09 13.10 11.82
N LEU A 155 2.26 13.19 11.16
CA LEU A 155 2.52 12.48 9.91
C LEU A 155 3.61 11.42 10.09
N LEU A 156 3.34 10.19 9.66
CA LEU A 156 4.32 9.11 9.49
C LEU A 156 4.58 8.93 8.00
N ILE A 157 5.81 9.18 7.53
CA ILE A 157 6.13 9.25 6.10
C ILE A 157 7.22 8.23 5.74
N ASP A 158 7.04 7.46 4.66
CA ASP A 158 8.13 6.61 4.16
C ASP A 158 9.24 7.46 3.53
N ALA A 159 10.44 7.35 4.09
CA ALA A 159 11.71 7.84 3.53
C ALA A 159 11.80 9.32 3.08
N MET A 160 10.81 10.19 3.38
CA MET A 160 10.80 11.61 3.01
C MET A 160 10.39 12.57 4.13
N GLN A 161 10.74 13.85 3.95
CA GLN A 161 10.22 14.98 4.73
C GLN A 161 9.40 15.88 3.80
N LEU A 162 8.21 16.25 4.24
CA LEU A 162 7.29 17.11 3.50
C LEU A 162 7.35 18.55 4.00
N PRO A 163 7.17 19.55 3.10
CA PRO A 163 7.11 20.96 3.46
C PRO A 163 5.75 21.34 4.08
N ILE A 164 5.24 20.51 4.99
CA ILE A 164 3.98 20.70 5.71
C ILE A 164 4.31 21.10 7.14
N ALA A 165 3.66 22.15 7.64
CA ALA A 165 3.85 22.67 9.00
C ALA A 165 3.13 21.83 10.08
N LEU A 166 3.21 20.49 9.95
CA LEU A 166 2.73 19.53 10.94
C LEU A 166 3.92 18.74 11.49
N PRO A 167 3.86 18.33 12.77
CA PRO A 167 4.76 17.34 13.32
C PRO A 167 4.78 16.10 12.43
N GLN A 168 5.99 15.63 12.11
CA GLN A 168 6.16 14.52 11.18
C GLN A 168 7.40 13.71 11.52
N GLU A 169 7.34 12.40 11.27
CA GLU A 169 8.44 11.48 11.44
C GLU A 169 8.69 10.73 10.13
N LYS A 170 9.92 10.84 9.64
CA LYS A 170 10.41 10.07 8.48
C LYS A 170 10.87 8.70 8.94
N ILE A 171 10.28 7.65 8.37
CA ILE A 171 10.62 6.26 8.68
C ILE A 171 11.25 5.60 7.46
N ILE A 172 12.43 5.00 7.63
CA ILE A 172 13.04 4.19 6.56
C ILE A 172 12.34 2.83 6.52
N LYS A 173 11.82 2.44 5.34
CA LYS A 173 11.01 1.24 5.15
C LYS A 173 9.76 1.29 6.03
N GLY A 174 9.08 2.42 5.98
CA GLY A 174 7.90 2.69 6.80
C GLY A 174 6.77 1.69 6.57
N ASP A 175 6.59 1.25 5.32
CA ASP A 175 5.61 0.24 4.91
C ASP A 175 5.73 -1.11 5.64
N ALA A 176 6.93 -1.50 6.07
CA ALA A 176 7.19 -2.73 6.83
C ALA A 176 7.21 -2.53 8.36
N ARG A 177 7.06 -1.27 8.83
CA ARG A 177 7.32 -0.85 10.21
C ARG A 177 6.22 0.00 10.86
N SER A 178 5.33 0.58 10.08
CA SER A 178 4.18 1.38 10.52
C SER A 178 2.93 0.83 9.85
N VAL A 179 1.88 0.57 10.63
CA VAL A 179 0.59 0.11 10.08
C VAL A 179 -0.08 1.18 9.22
N SER A 180 0.09 2.45 9.57
CA SER A 180 -0.49 3.57 8.84
C SER A 180 0.19 3.75 7.48
N ILE A 181 1.52 3.70 7.44
CA ILE A 181 2.28 3.75 6.17
C ILE A 181 1.98 2.51 5.32
N ALA A 182 1.90 1.32 5.93
CA ALA A 182 1.53 0.11 5.20
C ALA A 182 0.15 0.23 4.53
N ALA A 183 -0.84 0.78 5.24
CA ALA A 183 -2.17 1.03 4.68
C ALA A 183 -2.12 2.01 3.48
N ALA A 184 -1.37 3.11 3.62
CA ALA A 184 -1.14 4.06 2.53
C ALA A 184 -0.46 3.42 1.31
N SER A 185 0.58 2.60 1.53
CA SER A 185 1.31 1.89 0.48
C SER A 185 0.37 1.01 -0.36
N ILE A 186 -0.57 0.32 0.30
CA ILE A 186 -1.52 -0.59 -0.34
C ILE A 186 -2.56 0.19 -1.14
N ILE A 187 -3.11 1.27 -0.57
CA ILE A 187 -4.07 2.14 -1.26
C ILE A 187 -3.43 2.75 -2.51
N ALA A 188 -2.23 3.35 -2.36
CA ALA A 188 -1.51 3.97 -3.48
C ALA A 188 -1.19 2.94 -4.58
N LYS A 189 -0.73 1.74 -4.19
CA LYS A 189 -0.40 0.66 -5.12
C LYS A 189 -1.61 0.20 -5.94
N VAL A 190 -2.73 -0.12 -5.29
CA VAL A 190 -3.92 -0.61 -5.98
C VAL A 190 -4.50 0.48 -6.88
N TYR A 191 -4.59 1.72 -6.39
CA TYR A 191 -5.07 2.84 -7.18
C TYR A 191 -4.21 3.05 -8.45
N ARG A 192 -2.88 3.02 -8.31
CA ARG A 192 -1.99 3.16 -9.46
C ARG A 192 -2.10 2.00 -10.44
N ASP A 193 -2.25 0.76 -9.95
CA ASP A 193 -2.40 -0.41 -10.84
C ASP A 193 -3.70 -0.34 -11.65
N GLU A 194 -4.81 0.11 -11.04
CA GLU A 194 -6.08 0.37 -11.73
C GLU A 194 -5.94 1.46 -12.81
N LEU A 195 -5.22 2.56 -12.52
CA LEU A 195 -4.90 3.58 -13.52
C LEU A 195 -4.07 3.03 -14.69
N MET A 196 -3.03 2.24 -14.40
CA MET A 196 -2.21 1.66 -15.45
C MET A 196 -2.97 0.64 -16.31
N ALA A 197 -3.91 -0.12 -15.72
CA ALA A 197 -4.79 -0.99 -16.49
C ALA A 197 -5.74 -0.20 -17.40
N THR A 198 -6.21 0.97 -16.95
CA THR A 198 -7.00 1.89 -17.78
C THR A 198 -6.16 2.45 -18.93
N TYR A 199 -4.92 2.84 -18.68
CA TYR A 199 -4.01 3.30 -19.73
C TYR A 199 -3.65 2.23 -20.75
N ASP A 200 -3.62 0.95 -20.36
CA ASP A 200 -3.40 -0.15 -21.31
C ASP A 200 -4.51 -0.25 -22.36
N GLN A 201 -5.75 0.10 -21.98
CA GLN A 201 -6.87 0.13 -22.91
C GLN A 201 -6.81 1.36 -23.83
N LEU A 202 -6.36 2.51 -23.31
CA LEU A 202 -6.23 3.75 -24.08
C LEU A 202 -5.01 3.72 -25.03
N TYR A 203 -3.93 3.08 -24.60
CA TYR A 203 -2.67 2.95 -25.31
C TYR A 203 -2.26 1.47 -25.37
N PRO A 204 -2.90 0.68 -26.24
CA PRO A 204 -2.60 -0.75 -26.34
C PRO A 204 -1.21 -1.00 -26.96
N GLY A 205 -0.59 -2.12 -26.60
CA GLY A 205 0.67 -2.57 -27.19
C GLY A 205 1.92 -2.34 -26.32
N TYR A 206 1.76 -1.73 -25.14
CA TYR A 206 2.86 -1.49 -24.19
C TYR A 206 2.80 -2.41 -22.96
N GLY A 207 1.70 -3.13 -22.74
CA GLY A 207 1.53 -4.08 -21.62
C GLY A 207 1.35 -3.41 -20.25
N PHE A 208 0.80 -2.18 -20.21
CA PHE A 208 0.72 -1.35 -19.01
C PHE A 208 -0.08 -2.01 -17.88
N ALA A 209 -1.07 -2.84 -18.19
CA ALA A 209 -1.82 -3.58 -17.18
C ALA A 209 -0.95 -4.59 -16.42
N ASN A 210 0.08 -5.15 -17.07
CA ASN A 210 0.97 -6.16 -16.48
C ASN A 210 2.23 -5.54 -15.89
N ASN A 211 2.84 -4.59 -16.60
CA ASN A 211 4.12 -4.01 -16.21
C ASN A 211 3.99 -2.69 -15.46
N ALA A 212 2.79 -2.13 -15.29
CA ALA A 212 2.52 -0.88 -14.58
C ALA A 212 3.41 0.32 -15.02
N GLY A 213 3.85 0.32 -16.29
CA GLY A 213 4.72 1.35 -16.88
C GLY A 213 6.21 1.13 -16.64
N TYR A 214 6.63 0.06 -15.96
CA TYR A 214 8.06 -0.28 -15.84
C TYR A 214 8.64 -0.68 -17.20
N GLY A 215 9.92 -0.36 -17.44
CA GLY A 215 10.62 -0.63 -18.71
C GLY A 215 10.95 -2.11 -18.93
N THR A 216 9.93 -2.97 -18.99
CA THR A 216 10.08 -4.38 -19.34
C THR A 216 10.35 -4.53 -20.84
N LYS A 217 10.79 -5.71 -21.26
CA LYS A 217 11.01 -6.01 -22.69
C LYS A 217 9.75 -5.72 -23.54
N GLU A 218 8.57 -6.08 -23.03
CA GLU A 218 7.29 -5.81 -23.71
C GLU A 218 7.05 -4.31 -23.89
N HIS A 219 7.27 -3.52 -22.84
CA HIS A 219 7.11 -2.07 -22.89
C HIS A 219 8.09 -1.42 -23.88
N LEU A 220 9.36 -1.82 -23.86
CA LEU A 220 10.38 -1.27 -24.78
C LEU A 220 10.07 -1.62 -26.25
N LEU A 221 9.59 -2.83 -26.53
CA LEU A 221 9.12 -3.20 -27.87
C LEU A 221 7.88 -2.39 -28.28
N GLY A 222 6.98 -2.12 -27.34
CA GLY A 222 5.84 -1.23 -27.54
C GLY A 222 6.28 0.18 -27.93
N LEU A 223 7.25 0.74 -27.22
CA LEU A 223 7.88 2.03 -27.53
C LEU A 223 8.50 2.07 -28.92
N GLU A 224 9.27 1.04 -29.31
CA GLU A 224 9.88 0.94 -30.65
C GLU A 224 8.83 0.87 -31.77
N LYS A 225 7.73 0.14 -31.54
CA LYS A 225 6.71 -0.14 -32.56
C LYS A 225 5.66 0.96 -32.68
N HIS A 226 5.23 1.55 -31.56
CA HIS A 226 4.09 2.44 -31.47
C HIS A 226 4.49 3.89 -31.12
N GLY A 227 5.74 4.12 -30.73
CA GLY A 227 6.24 5.44 -30.35
C GLY A 227 5.89 5.84 -28.93
N ILE A 228 6.21 7.08 -28.58
CA ILE A 228 5.96 7.68 -27.27
C ILE A 228 4.48 8.10 -27.16
N THR A 229 3.88 7.91 -25.99
CA THR A 229 2.51 8.37 -25.67
C THR A 229 2.52 9.51 -24.64
N PRO A 230 1.41 10.26 -24.47
CA PRO A 230 1.34 11.37 -23.51
C PRO A 230 1.63 11.01 -22.05
N ILE A 231 1.52 9.73 -21.68
CA ILE A 231 1.79 9.26 -20.31
C ILE A 231 3.24 8.83 -20.09
N HIS A 232 4.09 8.82 -21.12
CA HIS A 232 5.51 8.53 -20.97
C HIS A 232 6.24 9.73 -20.35
N ARG A 233 7.23 9.44 -19.51
CA ARG A 233 8.10 10.44 -18.87
C ARG A 233 9.27 10.71 -19.79
N LEU A 234 9.21 11.84 -20.48
CA LEU A 234 10.15 12.24 -21.51
C LEU A 234 11.57 12.49 -20.96
N SER A 235 11.67 12.79 -19.66
CA SER A 235 12.95 12.99 -18.97
C SER A 235 13.65 11.68 -18.55
N PHE A 236 12.97 10.53 -18.64
CA PHE A 236 13.51 9.25 -18.18
C PHE A 236 14.21 8.50 -19.32
N SER A 237 15.40 7.97 -19.05
CA SER A 237 16.02 6.99 -19.96
C SER A 237 15.27 5.65 -19.87
N PRO A 238 14.98 4.96 -20.99
CA PRO A 238 15.43 5.25 -22.36
C PRO A 238 14.51 6.16 -23.20
N VAL A 239 13.35 6.59 -22.68
CA VAL A 239 12.38 7.43 -23.42
C VAL A 239 13.02 8.72 -23.94
N SER A 240 13.85 9.37 -23.11
CA SER A 240 14.54 10.61 -23.46
C SER A 240 15.47 10.48 -24.68
N ALA A 241 15.96 9.27 -24.98
CA ALA A 241 16.84 9.02 -26.12
C ALA A 241 16.08 8.82 -27.44
N MET A 242 14.74 8.80 -27.39
CA MET A 242 13.85 8.61 -28.55
C MET A 242 13.22 9.93 -29.05
N LEU A 243 13.53 11.05 -28.41
CA LEU A 243 13.12 12.42 -28.80
C LEU A 243 14.12 13.00 -29.81
#